data_AF-A0A7S0J0P1-F1
#
_entry.id   AF-A0A7S0J0P1-F1
#
_cell.length_a   1.000
_cell.length_b   1.000
_cell.length_c   1.000
_cell.angle_alpha   90.00
_cell.angle_beta   90.00
_cell.angle_gamma   90.00
#
_symmetry.space_group_name_H-M   'P 1'
#
loop_
_entity.id
_entity.type
_entity.pdbx_description
1 polymer ?
#
loop_
_entity_poly.entity_id
_entity_poly.type
_entity_poly.pdbx_seq_one_letter_code
_entity_poly.pdbx_strand_id
1 'polypeptide(L)'
;LEALLKLPPEKLLMRWVNYHLEQAGHPKRITNFGADLKDSDVYCHLLQQIDPDRKASTAVLSNPDVLKRAAYVVEQGSRLQSEFTIQPADIVKGNEKLNLGFLAGLFNACPGLDPPEEAEVSVIRNLSISDDDGGDSREE
;
A
#
# COMPACT_ATOMS: atom_id res chain seq x y z
N LEU A 1 6.65 3.25 -18.50
CA LEU A 1 6.48 4.12 -17.31
C LEU A 1 5.19 4.97 -17.35
N GLU A 2 4.72 5.45 -18.51
CA GLU A 2 3.49 6.24 -18.63
C GLU A 2 2.21 5.58 -18.04
N ALA A 3 2.20 4.25 -17.96
CA ALA A 3 1.09 3.49 -17.40
C ALA A 3 1.05 3.43 -15.86
N LEU A 4 2.06 3.96 -15.15
CA LEU A 4 2.03 4.05 -13.68
C LEU A 4 1.36 5.34 -13.19
N LEU A 5 1.49 6.45 -13.94
CA LEU A 5 1.00 7.78 -13.58
C LEU A 5 -0.47 8.05 -13.97
N LYS A 6 -1.09 7.15 -14.77
CA LYS A 6 -2.53 7.21 -15.11
C LYS A 6 -3.38 6.20 -14.33
N LEU A 7 -2.81 5.52 -13.34
CA LEU A 7 -3.56 4.56 -12.55
C LEU A 7 -4.35 5.29 -11.46
N PRO A 8 -5.64 4.98 -11.31
CA PRO A 8 -6.38 5.33 -10.10
C PRO A 8 -5.57 4.88 -8.86
N PRO A 9 -5.53 5.67 -7.78
CA PRO A 9 -4.78 5.36 -6.56
C PRO A 9 -4.98 3.92 -6.06
N GLU A 10 -6.18 3.38 -6.24
CA GLU A 10 -6.55 1.99 -5.94
C GLU A 10 -5.70 0.98 -6.71
N LYS A 11 -5.48 1.19 -8.01
CA LYS A 11 -4.67 0.27 -8.82
C LYS A 11 -3.19 0.35 -8.46
N LEU A 12 -2.70 1.52 -8.07
CA LEU A 12 -1.33 1.68 -7.59
C LEU A 12 -1.13 0.92 -6.28
N LEU A 13 -2.02 1.11 -5.30
CA LEU A 13 -1.97 0.39 -4.03
C LEU A 13 -2.10 -1.12 -4.22
N MET A 14 -3.00 -1.58 -5.10
CA MET A 14 -3.14 -3.00 -5.41
C MET A 14 -1.85 -3.58 -5.99
N ARG A 15 -1.17 -2.85 -6.90
CA ARG A 15 0.13 -3.28 -7.43
C ARG A 15 1.20 -3.31 -6.35
N TRP A 16 1.25 -2.29 -5.50
CA TRP A 16 2.20 -2.22 -4.38
C TRP A 16 2.04 -3.39 -3.40
N VAL A 17 0.81 -3.70 -2.97
CA VAL A 17 0.56 -4.88 -2.11
C VAL A 17 1.01 -6.16 -2.80
N ASN A 18 0.62 -6.34 -4.07
CA ASN A 18 0.95 -7.55 -4.81
C ASN A 18 2.45 -7.71 -5.09
N TYR A 19 3.19 -6.61 -5.27
CA TYR A 19 4.65 -6.63 -5.37
C TYR A 19 5.28 -7.20 -4.09
N HIS A 20 4.87 -6.71 -2.92
CA HIS A 20 5.38 -7.19 -1.64
C HIS A 20 4.98 -8.64 -1.34
N LEU A 21 3.77 -9.04 -1.71
CA LEU A 21 3.35 -10.44 -1.62
C LEU A 21 4.23 -11.36 -2.47
N GLU A 22 4.56 -10.95 -3.69
CA GLU A 22 5.45 -11.70 -4.58
C GLU A 22 6.86 -11.81 -4.00
N GLN A 23 7.44 -10.72 -3.46
CA GLN A 23 8.73 -10.75 -2.77
C GLN A 23 8.72 -11.65 -1.52
N ALA A 24 7.58 -11.74 -0.82
CA ALA A 24 7.39 -12.65 0.29
C ALA A 24 7.21 -14.12 -0.12
N GLY A 25 7.16 -14.43 -1.43
CA GLY A 25 6.84 -15.76 -1.94
C GLY A 25 5.40 -16.20 -1.65
N HIS A 26 4.49 -15.25 -1.41
CA HIS A 26 3.11 -15.54 -1.08
C HIS A 26 2.35 -16.03 -2.33
N PRO A 27 1.59 -17.15 -2.26
CA PRO A 27 1.00 -17.76 -3.46
C PRO A 27 -0.21 -17.00 -4.01
N LYS A 28 -0.82 -16.11 -3.22
CA LYS A 28 -1.99 -15.33 -3.62
C LYS A 28 -1.61 -13.91 -4.00
N ARG A 29 -2.42 -13.34 -4.89
CA ARG A 29 -2.45 -11.92 -5.22
C ARG A 29 -3.83 -11.37 -4.89
N ILE A 30 -3.89 -10.16 -4.35
CA ILE A 30 -5.16 -9.50 -4.12
C ILE A 30 -5.72 -8.95 -5.43
N THR A 31 -7.05 -8.98 -5.52
CA THR A 31 -7.88 -8.50 -6.62
C THR A 31 -8.96 -7.53 -6.15
N ASN A 32 -9.18 -7.45 -4.83
CA ASN A 32 -10.10 -6.52 -4.17
C ASN A 32 -9.55 -6.10 -2.79
N PHE A 33 -10.08 -5.02 -2.22
CA PHE A 33 -9.71 -4.52 -0.88
C PHE A 33 -10.67 -5.02 0.22
N GLY A 34 -11.49 -6.03 -0.09
CA GLY A 34 -12.53 -6.54 0.78
C GLY A 34 -12.21 -7.95 1.23
N ALA A 35 -12.79 -8.93 0.53
CA ALA A 35 -12.67 -10.36 0.83
C ALA A 35 -11.22 -10.83 0.95
N ASP A 36 -10.32 -10.34 0.11
CA ASP A 36 -8.92 -10.80 0.06
C ASP A 36 -8.10 -10.36 1.30
N LEU A 37 -8.64 -9.44 2.12
CA LEU A 37 -7.95 -8.87 3.29
C LEU A 37 -8.57 -9.31 4.63
N LYS A 38 -9.73 -9.99 4.62
CA LYS A 38 -10.55 -10.22 5.83
C LYS A 38 -9.88 -11.09 6.89
N ASP A 39 -9.03 -12.02 6.48
CA ASP A 39 -8.36 -12.97 7.36
C ASP A 39 -7.01 -12.48 7.91
N SER A 40 -6.61 -11.26 7.54
CA SER A 40 -5.32 -10.64 7.88
C SER A 40 -4.08 -11.33 7.31
N ASP A 41 -4.24 -12.37 6.48
CA ASP A 41 -3.14 -13.12 5.83
C ASP A 41 -2.23 -12.18 5.02
N VAL A 42 -2.85 -11.47 4.09
CA VAL A 42 -2.18 -10.48 3.23
C VAL A 42 -1.52 -9.37 4.05
N TYR A 43 -2.23 -8.83 5.05
CA TYR A 43 -1.69 -7.76 5.88
C TYR A 43 -0.44 -8.20 6.66
N CYS A 44 -0.44 -9.40 7.25
CA CYS A 44 0.70 -9.89 8.00
C CYS A 44 1.95 -10.07 7.11
N HIS A 45 1.78 -10.60 5.90
CA HIS A 45 2.87 -10.72 4.95
C HIS A 45 3.37 -9.36 4.45
N LEU A 46 2.46 -8.44 4.12
CA LEU A 46 2.81 -7.08 3.72
C LEU A 46 3.59 -6.36 4.82
N LEU A 47 3.07 -6.35 6.05
CA LEU A 47 3.72 -5.71 7.20
C LEU A 47 5.12 -6.26 7.46
N GLN A 48 5.32 -7.57 7.32
CA GLN A 48 6.64 -8.19 7.47
C GLN A 48 7.64 -7.72 6.40
N GLN A 49 7.19 -7.44 5.18
CA GLN A 49 8.05 -6.97 4.09
C GLN A 49 8.43 -5.49 4.25
N ILE A 50 7.47 -4.64 4.62
CA ILE A 50 7.66 -3.18 4.63
C ILE A 50 8.28 -2.66 5.93
N ASP A 51 8.32 -3.48 6.99
CA ASP A 51 8.84 -3.07 8.29
C ASP A 51 10.38 -3.01 8.28
N PRO A 52 10.98 -1.80 8.36
CA PRO A 52 12.43 -1.63 8.31
C PRO A 52 13.12 -2.31 9.50
N ASP A 53 12.44 -2.41 10.64
CA ASP A 53 12.96 -3.01 11.87
C ASP A 53 12.78 -4.53 11.93
N ARG A 54 12.07 -5.14 10.97
CA ARG A 54 11.77 -6.58 10.92
C ARG A 54 11.13 -7.13 12.21
N LYS A 55 10.32 -6.33 12.90
CA LYS A 55 9.55 -6.69 14.10
C LYS A 55 8.20 -7.32 13.77
N ALA A 56 7.62 -6.99 12.61
CA ALA A 56 6.39 -7.61 12.13
C ALA A 56 6.62 -9.10 11.80
N SER A 57 5.65 -9.94 12.16
CA SER A 57 5.74 -11.40 12.04
C SER A 57 4.41 -12.00 11.59
N THR A 58 4.52 -13.05 10.77
CA THR A 58 3.39 -13.87 10.32
C THR A 58 2.98 -14.92 11.35
N ALA A 59 3.70 -15.06 12.47
CA ALA A 59 3.40 -16.07 13.50
C ALA A 59 1.98 -15.94 14.08
N VAL A 60 1.43 -14.72 14.09
CA VAL A 60 0.04 -14.45 14.53
C VAL A 60 -1.00 -15.19 13.69
N LEU A 61 -0.68 -15.58 12.45
CA LEU A 61 -1.59 -16.29 11.55
C LEU A 61 -1.98 -17.67 12.06
N SER A 62 -1.20 -18.26 12.99
CA SER A 62 -1.57 -19.51 13.67
C SER A 62 -2.72 -19.34 14.68
N ASN A 63 -3.10 -18.11 15.02
CA ASN A 63 -4.23 -17.82 15.89
C ASN A 63 -5.56 -18.04 15.14
N PRO A 64 -6.45 -18.93 15.62
CA PRO A 64 -7.73 -19.19 14.95
C PRO A 64 -8.69 -17.98 15.00
N ASP A 65 -8.47 -17.04 15.91
CA ASP A 65 -9.29 -15.85 16.06
C ASP A 65 -8.89 -14.76 15.07
N VAL A 66 -9.71 -14.58 14.03
CA VAL A 66 -9.51 -13.57 12.98
C VAL A 66 -9.49 -12.14 13.52
N LEU A 67 -10.20 -11.86 14.62
CA LEU A 67 -10.24 -10.54 15.21
C LEU A 67 -8.94 -10.22 15.95
N LYS A 68 -8.32 -11.21 16.61
CA LYS A 68 -6.99 -11.06 17.21
C LYS A 68 -5.91 -10.87 16.15
N ARG A 69 -6.00 -11.56 15.01
CA ARG A 69 -5.11 -11.34 13.87
C ARG A 69 -5.24 -9.93 13.32
N ALA A 70 -6.48 -9.45 13.13
CA ALA A 70 -6.74 -8.08 12.70
C ALA A 70 -6.27 -7.03 13.73
N ALA A 71 -6.41 -7.30 15.04
CA ALA A 71 -5.90 -6.42 16.09
C ALA A 71 -4.38 -6.26 16.02
N TYR A 72 -3.66 -7.35 15.78
CA TYR A 72 -2.22 -7.31 15.55
C TYR A 72 -1.86 -6.44 14.32
N VAL A 73 -2.60 -6.58 13.21
CA VAL A 73 -2.39 -5.76 12.00
C VAL A 73 -2.51 -4.27 12.32
N VAL A 74 -3.55 -3.88 13.07
CA VAL A 74 -3.77 -2.48 13.46
C VAL A 74 -2.65 -1.97 14.38
N GLU A 75 -2.21 -2.78 15.34
CA GLU A 75 -1.08 -2.45 16.22
C GLU A 75 0.22 -2.23 15.43
N GLN A 76 0.53 -3.12 14.50
CA GLN A 76 1.71 -2.98 13.65
C GLN A 76 1.62 -1.75 12.74
N GLY A 77 0.46 -1.46 12.16
CA GLY A 77 0.28 -0.26 11.35
C GLY A 77 0.49 1.04 12.13
N SER A 78 0.02 1.09 13.38
CA SER A 78 0.29 2.20 14.29
C SER A 78 1.78 2.34 14.61
N ARG A 79 2.47 1.22 14.88
CA ARG A 79 3.93 1.21 15.09
C ARG A 79 4.71 1.71 13.88
N LEU A 80 4.27 1.36 12.67
CA LEU A 80 4.84 1.86 11.42
C LEU A 80 4.40 3.30 11.07
N GLN A 81 3.71 3.98 11.99
CA GLN A 81 3.30 5.38 11.86
C GLN A 81 2.31 5.65 10.70
N SER A 82 1.44 4.68 10.39
CA SER A 82 0.34 4.90 9.45
C SER A 82 -0.57 6.03 9.93
N GLU A 83 -0.75 7.06 9.09
CA GLU A 83 -1.59 8.23 9.41
C GLU A 83 -3.08 7.87 9.49
N PHE A 84 -3.50 6.80 8.81
CA PHE A 84 -4.85 6.26 8.90
C PHE A 84 -4.85 5.00 9.78
N THR A 85 -5.82 4.90 10.69
CA THR A 85 -6.04 3.72 11.52
C THR A 85 -7.39 3.10 11.20
N ILE A 86 -7.42 1.79 11.03
CA ILE A 86 -8.64 0.99 10.84
C ILE A 86 -8.99 0.23 12.14
N GLN A 87 -10.27 -0.08 12.37
CA GLN A 87 -10.63 -0.98 13.47
C GLN A 87 -10.50 -2.46 13.06
N PRO A 88 -10.11 -3.36 13.97
CA PRO A 88 -9.97 -4.78 13.65
C PRO A 88 -11.24 -5.40 13.06
N ALA A 89 -12.40 -4.97 13.55
CA ALA A 89 -13.69 -5.44 13.05
C ALA A 89 -13.96 -5.03 11.58
N ASP A 90 -13.42 -3.91 11.13
CA ASP A 90 -13.61 -3.43 9.75
C ASP A 90 -12.73 -4.21 8.76
N ILE A 91 -11.55 -4.65 9.18
CA ILE A 91 -10.74 -5.63 8.44
C ILE A 91 -11.52 -6.92 8.28
N VAL A 92 -12.01 -7.50 9.38
CA VAL A 92 -12.74 -8.79 9.37
C VAL A 92 -14.03 -8.71 8.54
N LYS A 93 -14.74 -7.57 8.58
CA LYS A 93 -15.92 -7.32 7.73
C LYS A 93 -15.54 -7.11 6.26
N GLY A 94 -14.27 -6.79 5.97
CA GLY A 94 -13.72 -6.43 4.66
C GLY A 94 -14.34 -5.16 4.11
N ASN A 95 -14.33 -4.10 4.93
CA ASN A 95 -14.75 -2.78 4.48
C ASN A 95 -13.71 -2.21 3.51
N GLU A 96 -14.01 -2.27 2.21
CA GLU A 96 -13.07 -1.91 1.15
C GLU A 96 -12.53 -0.48 1.29
N LYS A 97 -13.39 0.47 1.64
CA LYS A 97 -13.01 1.88 1.77
C LYS A 97 -12.04 2.10 2.92
N LEU A 98 -12.29 1.45 4.07
CA LEU A 98 -11.41 1.57 5.23
C LEU A 98 -10.10 0.82 5.02
N ASN A 99 -10.14 -0.36 4.39
CA ASN A 99 -8.93 -1.11 4.04
C ASN A 99 -8.05 -0.32 3.06
N LEU A 100 -8.66 0.32 2.06
CA LEU A 100 -7.95 1.20 1.12
C LEU A 100 -7.27 2.37 1.85
N GLY A 101 -8.01 3.06 2.74
CA GLY A 101 -7.46 4.15 3.55
C GLY A 101 -6.29 3.71 4.42
N PHE A 102 -6.40 2.53 5.04
CA PHE A 102 -5.33 1.96 5.86
C PHE A 102 -4.09 1.58 5.04
N LEU A 103 -4.28 0.96 3.87
CA LEU A 103 -3.17 0.66 2.95
C LEU A 103 -2.48 1.92 2.42
N ALA A 104 -3.24 2.99 2.14
CA ALA A 104 -2.68 4.27 1.76
C ALA A 104 -1.82 4.87 2.89
N GLY A 105 -2.30 4.80 4.13
CA GLY A 105 -1.54 5.23 5.31
C GLY A 105 -0.24 4.45 5.50
N LEU A 106 -0.28 3.11 5.33
CA LEU A 106 0.92 2.27 5.38
C LEU A 106 1.90 2.61 4.25
N PHE A 107 1.42 2.78 3.02
CA PHE A 107 2.24 3.12 1.87
C PHE A 107 2.99 4.45 2.07
N ASN A 108 2.30 5.47 2.56
CA ASN A 108 2.90 6.78 2.81
C ASN A 108 3.97 6.73 3.92
N ALA A 109 3.74 5.92 4.96
CA ALA A 109 4.64 5.83 6.10
C ALA A 109 5.86 4.94 5.82
N CYS A 110 5.66 3.79 5.16
CA CYS A 110 6.69 2.80 4.88
C CYS A 110 6.38 2.10 3.54
N PRO A 111 6.79 2.66 2.39
CA PRO A 111 6.54 2.04 1.10
C PRO A 111 7.35 0.73 0.92
N GLY A 112 8.46 0.56 1.67
CA GLY A 112 9.31 -0.63 1.58
C GLY A 112 9.97 -0.80 0.20
N LEU A 113 10.14 0.29 -0.54
CA LEU A 113 10.78 0.30 -1.86
C LEU A 113 12.15 0.93 -1.75
N ASP A 114 13.13 0.41 -2.48
CA ASP A 114 14.42 1.08 -2.62
C ASP A 114 14.22 2.46 -3.27
N PRO A 115 15.07 3.45 -2.94
CA PRO A 115 15.03 4.74 -3.62
C PRO A 115 15.12 4.50 -5.13
N PRO A 116 14.22 5.08 -5.93
CA PRO A 116 14.32 4.98 -7.38
C PRO A 116 15.70 5.47 -7.83
N GLU A 117 16.33 4.75 -8.77
CA GLU A 117 17.60 5.19 -9.35
C GLU A 117 17.42 6.60 -9.96
N GLU A 118 18.46 7.44 -9.95
CA GLU A 118 18.39 8.84 -10.41
C GLU A 118 17.76 8.97 -11.81
N ALA A 119 17.92 7.95 -12.66
CA ALA A 119 17.27 7.86 -13.97
C ALA A 119 15.72 7.87 -13.87
N GLU A 120 15.13 7.11 -12.95
CA GLU A 120 13.68 7.08 -12.74
C GLU A 120 13.17 8.38 -12.11
N VAL A 121 13.94 8.97 -11.18
CA VAL A 121 13.63 10.28 -10.57
C VAL A 121 13.67 11.41 -11.61
N SER A 122 14.65 11.38 -12.52
CA SER A 122 14.77 12.38 -13.59
C SER A 122 13.59 12.36 -14.55
N VAL A 123 13.05 11.16 -14.85
CA VAL A 123 11.85 10.99 -15.65
C VAL A 123 10.64 11.57 -14.92
N ILE A 124 10.47 11.29 -13.62
CA ILE A 124 9.37 11.85 -12.81
C ILE A 124 9.47 13.38 -12.74
N ARG A 125 10.67 13.93 -12.51
CA ARG A 125 10.90 15.38 -12.39
C ARG A 125 10.66 16.12 -13.71
N ASN A 126 11.12 15.57 -14.83
CA ASN A 126 10.91 16.19 -16.14
C ASN A 126 9.43 16.17 -16.57
N LEU A 127 8.62 15.23 -16.06
CA LEU A 127 7.19 15.15 -16.33
C LEU A 127 6.37 16.18 -15.52
N SER A 128 6.85 16.62 -14.36
CA SER A 128 6.18 17.65 -13.55
C SER A 128 6.44 19.09 -14.02
N ILE A 129 7.27 19.28 -15.05
CA ILE A 129 7.67 20.61 -15.57
C ILE A 129 6.92 20.95 -16.87
N SER A 130 6.11 20.03 -17.42
CA SER A 130 5.44 20.22 -18.72
C SER A 130 4.04 20.86 -18.69
N ASP A 131 3.56 21.38 -17.55
CA ASP A 131 2.27 22.08 -17.47
C ASP A 131 2.43 23.53 -16.96
N ASP A 132 3.13 24.39 -17.73
CA ASP A 132 2.82 25.83 -17.86
C ASP A 132 3.56 26.44 -19.07
N ASP A 133 3.25 25.95 -20.27
CA ASP A 133 3.47 26.72 -21.50
C ASP A 133 2.16 26.72 -22.31
N GLY A 134 1.14 27.34 -21.71
CA GLY A 134 -0.02 27.85 -22.44
C GLY A 134 0.33 29.18 -23.08
N GLY A 135 1.29 29.18 -24.00
CA GLY A 135 1.53 30.29 -24.91
C GLY A 135 0.43 30.42 -25.97
N ASP A 136 0.27 31.67 -26.41
CA ASP A 136 -0.45 32.18 -27.59
C ASP A 136 -1.95 32.50 -27.39
N SER A 137 -2.50 33.67 -27.76
CA SER A 137 -2.12 34.56 -28.86
C SER A 137 -2.55 36.02 -28.64
N ARG A 138 -1.65 36.92 -29.03
CA ARG A 138 -1.86 38.19 -29.75
C ARG A 138 -3.25 38.38 -30.40
N GLU A 139 -3.89 39.53 -30.13
CA GLU A 139 -4.61 40.32 -31.15
C GLU A 139 -4.35 41.82 -30.90
N GLU A 140 -4.42 42.59 -31.99
CA GLU A 140 -3.85 43.92 -32.24
C GLU A 140 -4.36 45.08 -31.36
#